data_AF-A0AAN8DA36-F1
#
_entry.id   AF-A0AAN8DA36-F1
#
_cell.length_a   1.000
_cell.length_b   1.000
_cell.length_c   1.000
_cell.angle_alpha   90.00
_cell.angle_beta   90.00
_cell.angle_gamma   90.00
#
_symmetry.space_group_name_H-M   'P 1'
#
loop_
_entity.id
_entity.type
_entity.pdbx_description
1 polymer ?
#
loop_
_entity_poly.entity_id
_entity_poly.type
_entity_poly.pdbx_seq_one_letter_code
_entity_poly.pdbx_strand_id
1 'polypeptide(L)'
;MSGTESHTDREEDYRFLHGMLMEKKLHLLFKIHERLKRFEKRSPIPVQEHAASLASELAEELINQGWTDEIKELVGLFSQPDFKSLLRVHDAVAQRTFEPTLPPIPDTVLEDDEDSVKIVSLVKTKDPLGATIKMDKSTGTIVVARIMRGGAADKSGLIHEGDELKEVNGVSLEHRKPKEILSLLARSQGEVRFTIIPASTREEMSSNKKLFMQALFDYDPNEDPTVPCKEAAVAFRKGDVLQIVSMEDDTWWQARHLGDSKDRAGLIPSQQLHERRVALQRPKALFKPRPVKPPGDESTFVNKINHT
;
A
#
# COMPACT_ATOMS: atom_id res chain seq x y z
N MET A 1 -5.84 7.01 46.08
CA MET A 1 -6.96 6.11 45.73
C MET A 1 -7.15 6.20 44.22
N SER A 2 -6.59 5.27 43.44
CA SER A 2 -6.77 5.18 41.99
C SER A 2 -6.06 3.91 41.52
N GLY A 3 -6.81 2.82 41.31
CA GLY A 3 -6.19 1.55 40.94
C GLY A 3 -7.15 0.44 40.55
N THR A 4 -8.34 0.73 40.03
CA THR A 4 -9.33 -0.32 39.72
C THR A 4 -10.01 -0.21 38.35
N GLU A 5 -9.79 0.84 37.55
CA GLU A 5 -10.53 1.03 36.28
C GLU A 5 -10.00 0.21 35.09
N SER A 6 -8.73 -0.25 35.10
CA SER A 6 -8.15 -0.97 33.96
C SER A 6 -8.44 -2.47 33.92
N HIS A 7 -8.90 -3.04 35.05
CA HIS A 7 -9.09 -4.49 35.19
C HIS A 7 -10.50 -4.94 34.77
N THR A 8 -11.48 -4.04 34.91
CA THR A 8 -12.88 -4.25 34.54
C THR A 8 -13.08 -4.27 33.02
N ASP A 9 -12.40 -3.39 32.29
CA ASP A 9 -12.48 -3.26 30.83
C ASP A 9 -12.01 -4.56 30.13
N ARG A 10 -10.89 -5.12 30.60
CA ARG A 10 -10.35 -6.39 30.08
C ARG A 10 -11.28 -7.58 30.33
N GLU A 11 -11.99 -7.59 31.45
CA GLU A 11 -12.89 -8.69 31.82
C GLU A 11 -14.22 -8.62 31.06
N GLU A 12 -14.66 -7.41 30.70
CA GLU A 12 -15.78 -7.17 29.79
C GLU A 12 -15.43 -7.60 28.36
N ASP A 13 -14.22 -7.29 27.89
CA ASP A 13 -13.71 -7.77 26.60
C ASP A 13 -13.69 -9.31 26.53
N TYR A 14 -13.19 -9.98 27.58
CA TYR A 14 -13.20 -11.45 27.64
C TYR A 14 -14.61 -12.02 27.63
N ARG A 15 -15.56 -11.41 28.35
CA ARG A 15 -16.97 -11.82 28.34
C ARG A 15 -17.61 -11.61 26.98
N PHE A 16 -17.31 -10.49 26.32
CA PHE A 16 -17.79 -10.19 24.97
C PHE A 16 -17.25 -11.20 23.95
N LEU A 17 -15.93 -11.42 23.92
CA LEU A 17 -15.27 -12.39 23.03
C LEU A 17 -15.80 -13.80 23.28
N HIS A 18 -15.94 -14.20 24.54
CA HIS A 18 -16.52 -15.50 24.88
C HIS A 18 -17.98 -15.61 24.40
N GLY A 19 -18.79 -14.56 24.58
CA GLY A 19 -20.18 -14.52 24.08
C GLY A 19 -20.26 -14.65 22.56
N MET A 20 -19.41 -13.90 21.82
CA MET A 20 -19.32 -13.95 20.37
C MET A 20 -18.84 -15.32 19.89
N LEU A 21 -17.77 -15.86 20.50
CA LEU A 21 -17.21 -17.15 20.13
C LEU A 21 -18.16 -18.31 20.42
N MET A 22 -18.95 -18.21 21.50
CA MET A 22 -19.97 -19.20 21.88
C MET A 22 -21.30 -19.03 21.13
N GLU A 23 -21.43 -18.01 20.27
CA GLU A 23 -22.66 -17.77 19.54
C GLU A 23 -22.94 -18.92 18.55
N LYS A 24 -24.20 -19.40 18.55
CA LYS A 24 -24.63 -20.51 17.67
C LYS A 24 -24.45 -20.18 16.19
N LYS A 25 -24.63 -18.90 15.81
CA LYS A 25 -24.49 -18.44 14.42
C LYS A 25 -23.04 -18.59 13.94
N LEU A 26 -22.06 -18.22 14.75
CA LEU A 26 -20.65 -18.34 14.41
C LEU A 26 -20.25 -19.81 14.19
N HIS A 27 -20.70 -20.71 15.07
CA HIS A 27 -20.47 -22.14 14.92
C HIS A 27 -21.13 -22.73 13.67
N LEU A 28 -22.36 -22.27 13.35
CA LEU A 28 -23.05 -22.68 12.13
C LEU A 28 -22.28 -22.20 10.89
N LEU A 29 -21.81 -20.96 10.90
CA LEU A 29 -20.98 -20.40 9.83
C LEU A 29 -19.69 -21.21 9.66
N PHE A 30 -19.04 -21.60 10.76
CA PHE A 30 -17.85 -22.44 10.72
C PHE A 30 -18.12 -23.82 10.11
N LYS A 31 -19.26 -24.44 10.45
CA LYS A 31 -19.71 -25.71 9.85
C LYS A 31 -20.01 -25.57 8.36
N ILE A 32 -20.62 -24.46 7.95
CA ILE A 32 -20.89 -24.15 6.54
C ILE A 32 -19.56 -23.95 5.80
N HIS A 33 -18.64 -23.17 6.35
CA HIS A 33 -17.31 -22.96 5.80
C HIS A 33 -16.51 -24.27 5.66
N GLU A 34 -16.49 -25.12 6.70
CA GLU A 34 -15.86 -26.43 6.61
C GLU A 34 -16.46 -27.29 5.49
N ARG A 35 -17.79 -27.29 5.35
CA ARG A 35 -18.48 -28.02 4.28
C ARG A 35 -18.15 -27.47 2.90
N LEU A 36 -18.16 -26.15 2.72
CA LEU A 36 -17.76 -25.48 1.48
C LEU A 36 -16.31 -25.81 1.11
N LYS A 37 -15.39 -25.73 2.07
CA LYS A 37 -13.96 -26.02 1.86
C LYS A 37 -13.71 -27.50 1.51
N ARG A 38 -14.52 -28.42 2.03
CA ARG A 38 -14.50 -29.83 1.61
C ARG A 38 -15.09 -30.02 0.20
N PHE A 39 -16.12 -29.26 -0.13
CA PHE A 39 -16.77 -29.29 -1.45
C PHE A 39 -15.87 -28.69 -2.53
N GLU A 40 -15.17 -27.60 -2.25
CA GLU A 40 -14.17 -26.99 -3.14
C GLU A 40 -13.05 -27.98 -3.53
N LYS A 41 -12.61 -28.80 -2.58
CA LYS A 41 -11.61 -29.87 -2.83
C LYS A 41 -12.17 -31.09 -3.58
N ARG A 42 -13.49 -31.25 -3.63
CA ARG A 42 -14.17 -32.43 -4.20
C ARG A 42 -15.31 -32.00 -5.12
N SER A 43 -15.16 -30.86 -5.79
CA SER A 43 -16.21 -30.34 -6.64
C SER A 43 -16.44 -31.37 -7.75
N PRO A 44 -17.65 -31.89 -7.92
CA PRO A 44 -17.92 -32.81 -9.01
C PRO A 44 -17.60 -32.10 -10.33
N ILE A 45 -16.77 -32.75 -11.15
CA ILE A 45 -16.47 -32.27 -12.49
C ILE A 45 -17.63 -32.72 -13.37
N PRO A 46 -18.28 -31.82 -14.12
CA PRO A 46 -19.33 -32.19 -15.05
C PRO A 46 -18.78 -33.20 -16.07
N VAL A 47 -19.53 -34.27 -16.32
CA VAL A 47 -19.15 -35.27 -17.32
C VAL A 47 -19.33 -34.71 -18.73
N GLN A 48 -20.26 -33.78 -18.90
CA GLN A 48 -20.58 -33.11 -20.15
C GLN A 48 -21.09 -31.70 -19.86
N GLU A 49 -20.93 -30.76 -20.79
CA GLU A 49 -21.42 -29.37 -20.64
C GLU A 49 -22.78 -29.16 -21.32
N HIS A 50 -23.11 -29.99 -22.31
CA HIS A 50 -24.29 -29.85 -23.18
C HIS A 50 -25.10 -31.15 -23.27
N ALA A 51 -25.45 -31.74 -22.12
CA ALA A 51 -26.17 -33.01 -22.07
C ALA A 51 -27.60 -32.91 -22.61
N ALA A 52 -28.25 -31.74 -22.48
CA ALA A 52 -29.61 -31.51 -22.98
C ALA A 52 -29.68 -31.46 -24.52
N SER A 53 -28.70 -30.85 -25.18
CA SER A 53 -28.65 -30.82 -26.64
C SER A 53 -28.32 -32.20 -27.19
N LEU A 54 -27.34 -32.88 -26.58
CA LEU A 54 -26.94 -34.24 -26.96
C LEU A 54 -28.12 -35.22 -26.87
N ALA A 55 -28.91 -35.16 -25.79
CA ALA A 55 -30.11 -35.99 -25.66
C ALA A 55 -31.16 -35.70 -26.74
N SER A 56 -31.26 -34.44 -27.18
CA SER A 56 -32.22 -34.04 -28.23
C SER A 56 -31.75 -34.50 -29.61
N GLU A 57 -30.47 -34.32 -29.93
CA GLU A 57 -29.85 -34.81 -31.17
C GLU A 57 -29.95 -36.34 -31.27
N LEU A 58 -29.65 -37.05 -30.17
CA LEU A 58 -29.79 -38.50 -30.13
C LEU A 58 -31.25 -38.96 -30.33
N ALA A 59 -32.23 -38.24 -29.75
CA ALA A 59 -33.63 -38.53 -29.98
C ALA A 59 -34.01 -38.39 -31.46
N GLU A 60 -33.56 -37.33 -32.12
CA GLU A 60 -33.82 -37.07 -33.55
C GLU A 60 -33.16 -38.13 -34.45
N GLU A 61 -31.92 -38.50 -34.15
CA GLU A 61 -31.20 -39.51 -34.93
C GLU A 61 -31.83 -40.90 -34.80
N LEU A 62 -32.24 -41.29 -33.60
CA LEU A 62 -32.87 -42.59 -33.36
C LEU A 62 -34.24 -42.74 -34.03
N ILE A 63 -35.01 -41.65 -34.14
CA ILE A 63 -36.30 -41.65 -34.86
C ILE A 63 -36.10 -42.02 -36.35
N ASN A 64 -34.94 -41.71 -36.93
CA ASN A 64 -34.63 -41.98 -38.33
C ASN A 64 -34.06 -43.38 -38.60
N GLN A 65 -33.63 -44.12 -37.56
CA GLN A 65 -32.96 -45.43 -37.67
C GLN A 65 -33.93 -46.62 -37.53
N GLY A 66 -35.20 -46.37 -37.19
CA GLY A 66 -36.24 -47.39 -37.01
C GLY A 66 -36.73 -47.52 -35.57
N TRP A 67 -37.96 -47.99 -35.37
CA TRP A 67 -38.61 -48.02 -34.05
C TRP A 67 -38.54 -49.40 -33.39
N THR A 68 -37.48 -49.63 -32.60
CA THR A 68 -37.48 -50.74 -31.62
C THR A 68 -38.17 -50.31 -30.32
N ASP A 69 -38.53 -51.26 -29.47
CA ASP A 69 -39.21 -50.95 -28.20
C ASP A 69 -38.29 -50.18 -27.23
N GLU A 70 -36.98 -50.44 -27.27
CA GLU A 70 -35.97 -49.70 -26.51
C GLU A 70 -35.87 -48.23 -26.98
N ILE A 71 -35.96 -47.99 -28.30
CA ILE A 71 -35.92 -46.65 -28.87
C ILE A 71 -37.16 -45.85 -28.45
N LYS A 72 -38.36 -46.49 -28.46
CA LYS A 72 -39.60 -45.86 -27.98
C LYS A 72 -39.50 -45.46 -26.51
N GLU A 73 -38.94 -46.34 -25.67
CA GLU A 73 -38.76 -46.07 -24.25
C GLU A 73 -37.79 -44.90 -24.03
N LEU A 74 -36.63 -44.93 -24.69
CA LEU A 74 -35.60 -43.90 -24.55
C LEU A 74 -36.07 -42.52 -25.05
N VAL A 75 -36.69 -42.47 -26.23
CA VAL A 75 -37.26 -41.22 -26.77
C VAL A 75 -38.41 -40.73 -25.90
N GLY A 76 -39.22 -41.65 -25.35
CA GLY A 76 -40.26 -41.34 -24.37
C GLY A 76 -39.70 -40.70 -23.10
N LEU A 77 -38.60 -41.23 -22.57
CA LEU A 77 -37.90 -40.69 -21.40
C LEU A 77 -37.32 -39.30 -21.68
N PHE A 78 -36.63 -39.13 -22.80
CA PHE A 78 -36.10 -37.83 -23.23
C PHE A 78 -37.18 -36.79 -23.48
N SER A 79 -38.40 -37.23 -23.81
CA SER A 79 -39.54 -36.35 -24.00
C SER A 79 -40.14 -35.85 -22.69
N GLN A 80 -39.88 -36.51 -21.55
CA GLN A 80 -40.45 -36.13 -20.26
C GLN A 80 -39.93 -34.75 -19.79
N PRO A 81 -40.83 -33.88 -19.30
CA PRO A 81 -40.47 -32.52 -18.88
C PRO A 81 -39.47 -32.52 -17.71
N ASP A 82 -39.59 -33.47 -16.79
CA ASP A 82 -38.71 -33.58 -15.63
C ASP A 82 -37.29 -33.97 -16.05
N PHE A 83 -37.16 -34.89 -17.01
CA PHE A 83 -35.87 -35.30 -17.55
C PHE A 83 -35.18 -34.18 -18.33
N LYS A 84 -35.94 -33.46 -19.19
CA LYS A 84 -35.42 -32.27 -19.87
C LYS A 84 -34.97 -31.20 -18.89
N SER A 85 -35.72 -30.99 -17.81
CA SER A 85 -35.40 -30.01 -16.78
C SER A 85 -34.14 -30.41 -16.01
N LEU A 86 -33.98 -31.69 -15.69
CA LEU A 86 -32.79 -32.24 -15.06
C LEU A 86 -31.53 -31.99 -15.92
N LEU A 87 -31.60 -32.29 -17.23
CA LEU A 87 -30.48 -32.04 -18.14
C LEU A 87 -30.15 -30.56 -18.29
N ARG A 88 -31.15 -29.67 -18.33
CA ARG A 88 -30.93 -28.22 -18.36
C ARG A 88 -30.28 -27.70 -17.09
N VAL A 89 -30.69 -28.20 -15.92
CA VAL A 89 -30.09 -27.81 -14.64
C VAL A 89 -28.65 -28.33 -14.56
N HIS A 90 -28.42 -29.56 -15.02
CA HIS A 90 -27.07 -30.10 -15.15
C HIS A 90 -26.18 -29.19 -16.01
N ASP A 91 -26.64 -28.85 -17.23
CA ASP A 91 -25.87 -28.01 -18.16
C ASP A 91 -25.63 -26.61 -17.58
N ALA A 92 -26.62 -26.02 -16.89
CA ALA A 92 -26.47 -24.73 -16.24
C ALA A 92 -25.38 -24.74 -15.15
N VAL A 93 -25.32 -25.80 -14.34
CA VAL A 93 -24.27 -25.99 -13.33
C VAL A 93 -22.92 -26.29 -13.99
N ALA A 94 -22.91 -27.12 -15.04
CA ALA A 94 -21.71 -27.51 -15.76
C ALA A 94 -21.02 -26.32 -16.42
N GLN A 95 -21.81 -25.46 -17.07
CA GLN A 95 -21.35 -24.24 -17.73
C GLN A 95 -21.17 -23.05 -16.78
N ARG A 96 -21.40 -23.26 -15.47
CA ARG A 96 -21.27 -22.21 -14.44
C ARG A 96 -22.11 -20.97 -14.74
N THR A 97 -23.25 -21.12 -15.41
CA THR A 97 -24.14 -19.99 -15.77
C THR A 97 -24.84 -19.35 -14.57
N PHE A 98 -24.70 -19.96 -13.40
CA PHE A 98 -25.08 -19.37 -12.11
C PHE A 98 -24.08 -18.33 -11.60
N GLU A 99 -22.85 -18.28 -12.16
CA GLU A 99 -21.87 -17.25 -11.82
C GLU A 99 -22.20 -15.93 -12.52
N PRO A 100 -22.05 -14.79 -11.84
CA PRO A 100 -22.29 -13.49 -12.47
C PRO A 100 -21.30 -13.29 -13.61
N THR A 101 -21.82 -13.09 -14.82
CA THR A 101 -20.99 -12.80 -15.99
C THR A 101 -20.44 -11.39 -15.87
N LEU A 102 -19.11 -11.27 -15.81
CA LEU A 102 -18.46 -9.97 -15.91
C LEU A 102 -18.59 -9.47 -17.35
N PRO A 103 -18.82 -8.15 -17.58
CA PRO A 103 -18.76 -7.59 -18.92
C PRO A 103 -17.38 -7.87 -19.53
N PRO A 104 -17.31 -8.22 -20.84
CA PRO A 104 -16.04 -8.47 -21.51
C PRO A 104 -15.18 -7.20 -21.43
N ILE A 105 -13.94 -7.37 -20.99
CA ILE A 105 -12.96 -6.30 -20.95
C ILE A 105 -12.67 -5.93 -22.41
N PRO A 106 -12.74 -4.64 -22.80
CA PRO A 106 -12.43 -4.23 -24.17
C PRO A 106 -11.03 -4.70 -24.59
N ASP A 107 -10.85 -5.13 -25.84
CA ASP A 107 -9.56 -5.60 -26.36
C ASP A 107 -8.47 -4.50 -26.33
N THR A 108 -8.85 -3.24 -26.08
CA THR A 108 -7.92 -2.11 -25.93
C THR A 108 -7.21 -2.06 -24.57
N VAL A 109 -7.52 -2.96 -23.63
CA VAL A 109 -6.98 -2.95 -22.25
C VAL A 109 -6.04 -4.14 -21.99
N LEU A 110 -5.69 -4.92 -23.02
CA LEU A 110 -4.91 -6.16 -22.87
C LEU A 110 -3.44 -6.02 -23.31
N GLU A 111 -2.98 -4.82 -23.65
CA GLU A 111 -1.59 -4.53 -24.03
C GLU A 111 -1.03 -3.37 -23.18
N ASP A 112 -0.94 -3.59 -21.89
CA ASP A 112 0.24 -3.21 -21.11
C ASP A 112 0.10 -3.88 -19.74
N ASP A 113 1.23 -4.16 -19.09
CA ASP A 113 1.28 -4.51 -17.67
C ASP A 113 0.74 -3.33 -16.84
N GLU A 114 -0.57 -3.08 -16.89
CA GLU A 114 -1.20 -1.92 -16.28
C GLU A 114 -1.22 -2.15 -14.77
N ASP A 115 -0.18 -1.62 -14.13
CA ASP A 115 -0.04 -1.47 -12.69
C ASP A 115 -1.42 -1.25 -12.05
N SER A 116 -1.81 -2.14 -11.12
CA SER A 116 -3.15 -2.11 -10.53
C SER A 116 -3.49 -0.73 -9.98
N VAL A 117 -4.37 -0.01 -10.68
CA VAL A 117 -4.72 1.37 -10.35
C VAL A 117 -5.71 1.38 -9.18
N LYS A 118 -5.46 2.26 -8.21
CA LYS A 118 -6.30 2.50 -7.04
C LYS A 118 -6.91 3.90 -7.12
N ILE A 119 -8.23 3.98 -6.92
CA ILE A 119 -8.92 5.27 -6.81
C ILE A 119 -9.07 5.61 -5.32
N VAL A 120 -8.59 6.79 -4.92
CA VAL A 120 -8.63 7.27 -3.54
C VAL A 120 -9.28 8.64 -3.48
N SER A 121 -10.11 8.87 -2.45
CA SER A 121 -10.75 10.16 -2.23
C SER A 121 -10.29 10.74 -0.90
N LEU A 122 -9.79 11.97 -0.92
CA LEU A 122 -9.42 12.74 0.27
C LEU A 122 -10.33 13.95 0.41
N VAL A 123 -10.75 14.23 1.65
CA VAL A 123 -11.52 15.44 1.94
C VAL A 123 -10.54 16.59 2.21
N LYS A 124 -10.52 17.56 1.31
CA LYS A 124 -9.75 18.80 1.44
C LYS A 124 -10.52 19.82 2.27
N THR A 125 -9.91 20.23 3.38
CA THR A 125 -10.40 21.31 4.25
C THR A 125 -9.73 22.64 3.89
N LYS A 126 -9.71 23.62 4.82
CA LYS A 126 -8.96 24.87 4.65
C LYS A 126 -7.44 24.65 4.61
N ASP A 127 -6.96 23.57 5.21
CA ASP A 127 -5.55 23.20 5.24
C ASP A 127 -5.17 22.36 4.00
N PRO A 128 -3.90 22.38 3.58
CA PRO A 128 -3.39 21.48 2.56
C PRO A 128 -3.62 20.01 2.93
N LEU A 129 -3.76 19.14 1.92
CA LEU A 129 -4.01 17.70 2.09
C LEU A 129 -2.96 16.96 2.93
N GLY A 130 -1.77 17.55 3.12
CA GLY A 130 -0.72 16.96 3.93
C GLY A 130 0.10 15.91 3.20
N ALA A 131 0.32 16.09 1.90
CA ALA A 131 1.27 15.32 1.11
C ALA A 131 2.10 16.26 0.24
N THR A 132 3.35 15.90 -0.05
CA THR A 132 4.18 16.58 -1.05
C THR A 132 4.37 15.68 -2.25
N ILE A 133 4.47 16.29 -3.44
CA ILE A 133 4.65 15.59 -4.70
C ILE A 133 5.96 16.02 -5.35
N LYS A 134 6.60 15.11 -6.07
CA LYS A 134 7.77 15.39 -6.91
C LYS A 134 7.57 14.78 -8.29
N MET A 135 8.29 15.30 -9.26
CA MET A 135 8.42 14.66 -10.56
C MET A 135 9.59 13.66 -10.47
N ASP A 136 9.31 12.41 -10.78
CA ASP A 136 10.33 11.39 -10.95
C ASP A 136 11.17 11.72 -12.19
N LYS A 137 12.50 11.68 -12.05
CA LYS A 137 13.43 12.08 -13.12
C LYS A 137 13.63 10.98 -14.17
N SER A 138 13.41 9.72 -13.81
CA SER A 138 13.56 8.56 -14.68
C SER A 138 12.33 8.37 -15.56
N THR A 139 11.15 8.42 -14.96
CA THR A 139 9.88 8.12 -15.64
C THR A 139 9.17 9.39 -16.11
N GLY A 140 9.49 10.55 -15.52
CA GLY A 140 8.76 11.80 -15.77
C GLY A 140 7.39 11.86 -15.09
N THR A 141 7.03 10.85 -14.29
CA THR A 141 5.73 10.73 -13.63
C THR A 141 5.69 11.52 -12.31
N ILE A 142 4.49 11.78 -11.80
CA ILE A 142 4.30 12.51 -10.55
C ILE A 142 4.15 11.49 -9.44
N VAL A 143 5.02 11.55 -8.45
CA VAL A 143 5.03 10.61 -7.33
C VAL A 143 4.88 11.35 -6.00
N VAL A 144 4.23 10.69 -5.03
CA VAL A 144 4.13 11.18 -3.66
C VAL A 144 5.51 11.10 -3.02
N ALA A 145 6.06 12.28 -2.71
CA ALA A 145 7.40 12.39 -2.15
C ALA A 145 7.40 12.24 -0.63
N ARG A 146 6.36 12.72 0.05
CA ARG A 146 6.25 12.67 1.50
C ARG A 146 4.81 12.76 1.98
N ILE A 147 4.50 12.06 3.08
CA ILE A 147 3.23 12.23 3.82
C ILE A 147 3.48 13.05 5.09
N MET A 148 2.76 14.16 5.24
CA MET A 148 2.84 15.03 6.42
C MET A 148 1.98 14.47 7.55
N ARG A 149 2.62 14.07 8.64
CA ARG A 149 1.96 13.49 9.81
C ARG A 149 0.93 14.47 10.40
N GLY A 150 -0.26 13.95 10.70
CA GLY A 150 -1.42 14.72 11.17
C GLY A 150 -2.24 15.42 10.06
N GLY A 151 -1.81 15.34 8.80
CA GLY A 151 -2.55 15.83 7.63
C GLY A 151 -3.71 14.92 7.20
N ALA A 152 -4.51 15.36 6.22
CA ALA A 152 -5.63 14.56 5.71
C ALA A 152 -5.17 13.25 5.04
N ALA A 153 -4.06 13.29 4.31
CA ALA A 153 -3.45 12.12 3.69
C ALA A 153 -3.00 11.08 4.73
N ASP A 154 -2.25 11.50 5.76
CA ASP A 154 -1.81 10.64 6.87
C ASP A 154 -2.99 10.01 7.62
N LYS A 155 -3.99 10.82 7.99
CA LYS A 155 -5.19 10.36 8.70
C LYS A 155 -6.02 9.37 7.88
N SER A 156 -5.99 9.47 6.54
CA SER A 156 -6.71 8.55 5.66
C SER A 156 -6.04 7.17 5.57
N GLY A 157 -4.70 7.11 5.65
CA GLY A 157 -3.92 5.91 5.35
C GLY A 157 -4.12 5.37 3.91
N LEU A 158 -4.70 6.16 3.00
CA LEU A 158 -5.03 5.70 1.65
C LEU A 158 -3.91 5.93 0.63
N ILE A 159 -3.03 6.89 0.91
CA ILE A 159 -1.91 7.33 0.08
C ILE A 159 -0.62 7.20 0.90
N HIS A 160 0.42 6.67 0.28
CA HIS A 160 1.73 6.43 0.87
C HIS A 160 2.84 7.11 0.07
N GLU A 161 4.02 7.22 0.68
CA GLU A 161 5.22 7.68 -0.03
C GLU A 161 5.60 6.69 -1.13
N GLY A 162 5.91 7.23 -2.32
CA GLY A 162 6.21 6.44 -3.51
C GLY A 162 5.01 6.21 -4.43
N ASP A 163 3.78 6.40 -3.97
CA ASP A 163 2.60 6.23 -4.83
C ASP A 163 2.68 7.14 -6.06
N GLU A 164 2.46 6.59 -7.25
CA GLU A 164 2.43 7.36 -8.49
C GLU A 164 1.02 7.91 -8.73
N LEU A 165 0.91 9.21 -8.97
CA LEU A 165 -0.34 9.90 -9.26
C LEU A 165 -0.55 9.97 -10.77
N LYS A 166 -1.61 9.31 -11.26
CA LYS A 166 -2.03 9.37 -12.67
C LYS A 166 -3.02 10.49 -12.93
N GLU A 167 -3.99 10.69 -12.04
CA GLU A 167 -5.05 11.70 -12.24
C GLU A 167 -5.45 12.40 -10.94
N VAL A 168 -5.93 13.64 -11.07
CA VAL A 168 -6.64 14.37 -10.01
C VAL A 168 -7.98 14.88 -10.54
N ASN A 169 -9.08 14.50 -9.89
CA ASN A 169 -10.45 14.89 -10.25
C ASN A 169 -10.78 14.64 -11.74
N GLY A 170 -10.31 13.51 -12.29
CA GLY A 170 -10.48 13.14 -13.69
C GLY A 170 -9.59 13.92 -14.67
N VAL A 171 -8.63 14.72 -14.18
CA VAL A 171 -7.61 15.38 -15.01
C VAL A 171 -6.33 14.57 -14.95
N SER A 172 -5.90 14.04 -16.11
CA SER A 172 -4.60 13.38 -16.24
C SER A 172 -3.45 14.31 -15.89
N LEU A 173 -2.50 13.76 -15.13
CA LEU A 173 -1.27 14.41 -14.70
C LEU A 173 -0.09 14.12 -15.62
N GLU A 174 -0.29 13.30 -16.66
CA GLU A 174 0.73 13.04 -17.66
C GLU A 174 1.23 14.33 -18.29
N HIS A 175 2.55 14.47 -18.37
CA HIS A 175 3.26 15.65 -18.87
C HIS A 175 2.98 16.97 -18.11
N ARG A 176 2.27 16.95 -16.97
CA ARG A 176 2.05 18.16 -16.16
C ARG A 176 3.18 18.40 -15.18
N LYS A 177 3.48 19.68 -14.94
CA LYS A 177 4.47 20.08 -13.94
C LYS A 177 3.83 20.12 -12.54
N PRO A 178 4.59 19.83 -11.46
CA PRO A 178 4.07 19.88 -10.10
C PRO A 178 3.37 21.21 -9.74
N LYS A 179 3.86 22.34 -10.26
CA LYS A 179 3.24 23.67 -10.04
C LYS A 179 1.81 23.79 -10.59
N GLU A 180 1.52 23.16 -11.73
CA GLU A 180 0.18 23.16 -12.31
C GLU A 180 -0.77 22.32 -11.46
N ILE A 181 -0.30 21.18 -10.96
CA ILE A 181 -1.05 20.28 -10.09
C ILE A 181 -1.36 20.97 -8.76
N LEU A 182 -0.40 21.70 -8.18
CA LEU A 182 -0.64 22.52 -6.99
C LEU A 182 -1.72 23.57 -7.24
N SER A 183 -1.77 24.16 -8.44
CA SER A 183 -2.81 25.12 -8.82
C SER A 183 -4.19 24.48 -8.96
N LEU A 184 -4.28 23.27 -9.53
CA LEU A 184 -5.51 22.47 -9.60
C LEU A 184 -6.00 22.10 -8.19
N LEU A 185 -5.11 21.60 -7.36
CA LEU A 185 -5.40 21.24 -5.98
C LEU A 185 -5.81 22.48 -5.18
N ALA A 186 -5.14 23.63 -5.33
CA ALA A 186 -5.48 24.87 -4.63
C ALA A 186 -6.91 25.33 -4.90
N ARG A 187 -7.37 25.21 -6.16
CA ARG A 187 -8.73 25.59 -6.59
C ARG A 187 -9.81 24.60 -6.17
N SER A 188 -9.46 23.34 -5.92
CA SER A 188 -10.40 22.33 -5.43
C SER A 188 -10.84 22.60 -3.99
N GLN A 189 -12.10 22.28 -3.68
CA GLN A 189 -12.72 22.38 -2.36
C GLN A 189 -13.55 21.12 -2.11
N GLY A 190 -13.54 20.60 -0.88
CA GLY A 190 -14.27 19.37 -0.56
C GLY A 190 -13.53 18.11 -0.99
N GLU A 191 -14.21 17.16 -1.63
CA GLU A 191 -13.62 15.89 -2.04
C GLU A 191 -12.64 16.07 -3.22
N VAL A 192 -11.44 15.51 -3.07
CA VAL A 192 -10.43 15.43 -4.12
C VAL A 192 -10.16 13.96 -4.39
N ARG A 193 -10.43 13.53 -5.62
CA ARG A 193 -10.24 12.16 -6.08
C ARG A 193 -8.91 12.03 -6.81
N PHE A 194 -8.13 11.02 -6.45
CA PHE A 194 -6.88 10.67 -7.10
C PHE A 194 -6.98 9.27 -7.71
N THR A 195 -6.41 9.12 -8.89
CA THR A 195 -6.16 7.83 -9.53
C THR A 195 -4.65 7.55 -9.36
N ILE A 196 -4.29 6.50 -8.64
CA ILE A 196 -2.89 6.24 -8.24
C ILE A 196 -2.45 4.81 -8.57
N ILE A 197 -1.15 4.63 -8.81
CA ILE A 197 -0.50 3.32 -8.78
C ILE A 197 0.17 3.17 -7.41
N PRO A 198 -0.20 2.18 -6.59
CA PRO A 198 0.43 1.94 -5.30
C PRO A 198 1.92 1.61 -5.46
N ALA A 199 2.77 2.23 -4.64
CA ALA A 199 4.14 1.76 -4.51
C ALA A 199 4.16 0.36 -3.88
N SER A 200 5.03 -0.52 -4.38
CA SER A 200 5.25 -1.84 -3.78
C SER A 200 5.54 -1.69 -2.29
N THR A 201 4.70 -2.34 -1.48
CA THR A 201 4.45 -2.04 -0.08
C THR A 201 5.71 -2.10 0.77
N ARG A 202 5.99 -1.02 1.51
CA ARG A 202 6.86 -1.06 2.70
C ARG A 202 5.97 -0.95 3.93
N GLU A 203 5.81 -2.05 4.64
CA GLU A 203 5.03 -2.12 5.88
C GLU A 203 5.67 -1.19 6.94
N GLU A 204 4.96 -0.12 7.31
CA GLU A 204 5.40 0.78 8.38
C GLU A 204 4.95 0.26 9.75
N MET A 205 5.91 -0.26 10.51
CA MET A 205 5.78 -0.52 11.94
C MET A 205 6.18 0.73 12.73
N SER A 206 5.26 1.66 12.99
CA SER A 206 5.56 2.81 13.86
C SER A 206 5.28 2.47 15.33
N SER A 207 6.34 2.47 16.14
CA SER A 207 6.25 2.35 17.59
C SER A 207 5.84 3.71 18.18
N ASN A 208 4.74 3.75 18.96
CA ASN A 208 4.15 4.95 19.58
C ASN A 208 5.00 5.64 20.68
N LYS A 209 6.34 5.72 20.52
CA LYS A 209 7.21 6.46 21.44
C LYS A 209 7.26 7.93 21.03
N LYS A 210 6.74 8.81 21.89
CA LYS A 210 6.88 10.27 21.72
C LYS A 210 8.31 10.68 22.06
N LEU A 211 9.03 11.24 21.09
CA LEU A 211 10.37 11.78 21.29
C LEU A 211 10.31 13.31 21.30
N PHE A 212 11.06 13.94 22.21
CA PHE A 212 11.23 15.39 22.28
C PHE A 212 12.71 15.74 22.21
N MET A 213 13.03 16.83 21.53
CA MET A 213 14.40 17.30 21.35
C MET A 213 14.46 18.80 21.63
N GLN A 214 15.56 19.27 22.22
CA GLN A 214 15.84 20.68 22.39
C GLN A 214 16.79 21.17 21.29
N ALA A 215 16.45 22.26 20.62
CA ALA A 215 17.27 22.86 19.58
C ALA A 215 18.52 23.52 20.20
N LEU A 216 19.69 23.22 19.64
CA LEU A 216 20.98 23.80 20.09
C LEU A 216 21.48 24.95 19.21
N PHE A 217 20.75 25.26 18.14
CA PHE A 217 21.04 26.29 17.16
C PHE A 217 19.74 26.88 16.61
N ASP A 218 19.85 28.01 15.92
CA ASP A 218 18.72 28.66 15.24
C ASP A 218 18.59 28.13 13.80
N TYR A 219 17.35 27.94 13.34
CA TYR A 219 17.05 27.51 11.98
C TYR A 219 15.95 28.39 11.35
N ASP A 220 16.31 29.05 10.25
CA ASP A 220 15.36 29.77 9.39
C ASP A 220 15.22 29.03 8.03
N PRO A 221 14.03 28.48 7.71
CA PRO A 221 13.78 27.85 6.43
C PRO A 221 13.94 28.77 5.21
N ASN A 222 13.85 30.10 5.39
CA ASN A 222 14.00 31.04 4.30
C ASN A 222 15.44 31.13 3.80
N GLU A 223 16.39 30.97 4.71
CA GLU A 223 17.84 30.98 4.45
C GLU A 223 18.36 29.62 3.94
N ASP A 224 17.54 28.56 3.99
CA ASP A 224 17.94 27.21 3.57
C ASP A 224 17.44 26.91 2.13
N PRO A 225 18.32 26.90 1.11
CA PRO A 225 17.92 26.58 -0.26
C PRO A 225 17.68 25.08 -0.48
N THR A 226 18.06 24.22 0.47
CA THR A 226 17.96 22.76 0.32
C THR A 226 16.66 22.18 0.90
N VAL A 227 15.81 23.03 1.49
CA VAL A 227 14.52 22.61 2.02
C VAL A 227 13.56 22.19 0.91
N PRO A 228 12.95 20.99 0.97
CA PRO A 228 12.09 20.48 -0.10
C PRO A 228 10.85 21.34 -0.34
N CYS A 229 10.27 21.89 0.73
CA CYS A 229 9.09 22.74 0.69
C CYS A 229 9.15 23.78 1.82
N LYS A 230 9.46 25.04 1.47
CA LYS A 230 9.58 26.15 2.44
C LYS A 230 8.32 26.36 3.27
N GLU A 231 7.15 26.23 2.65
CA GLU A 231 5.84 26.42 3.30
C GLU A 231 5.53 25.34 4.36
N ALA A 232 6.16 24.17 4.23
CA ALA A 232 5.98 23.07 5.19
C ALA A 232 7.08 23.03 6.25
N ALA A 233 8.07 23.93 6.20
CA ALA A 233 9.20 23.93 7.11
C ALA A 233 8.88 24.69 8.41
N VAL A 234 9.48 24.24 9.52
CA VAL A 234 9.29 24.83 10.84
C VAL A 234 10.58 25.53 11.24
N ALA A 235 10.50 26.86 11.41
CA ALA A 235 11.57 27.63 12.02
C ALA A 235 11.64 27.34 13.53
N PHE A 236 12.84 27.35 14.08
CA PHE A 236 13.07 27.21 15.52
C PHE A 236 14.31 28.00 15.96
N ARG A 237 14.35 28.34 17.24
CA ARG A 237 15.47 29.00 17.89
C ARG A 237 16.16 28.05 18.86
N LYS A 238 17.41 28.34 19.16
CA LYS A 238 18.17 27.68 20.21
C LYS A 238 17.42 27.77 21.53
N GLY A 239 17.18 26.61 22.14
CA GLY A 239 16.43 26.46 23.38
C GLY A 239 15.01 25.94 23.18
N ASP A 240 14.44 26.02 21.97
CA ASP A 240 13.10 25.52 21.67
C ASP A 240 13.04 24.00 21.85
N VAL A 241 11.91 23.52 22.37
CA VAL A 241 11.64 22.08 22.50
C VAL A 241 10.65 21.64 21.43
N LEU A 242 11.11 20.72 20.58
CA LEU A 242 10.38 20.19 19.45
C LEU A 242 9.97 18.74 19.74
N GLN A 243 8.71 18.42 19.49
CA GLN A 243 8.27 17.03 19.45
C GLN A 243 8.59 16.44 18.09
N ILE A 244 9.37 15.36 18.06
CA ILE A 244 9.66 14.63 16.82
C ILE A 244 8.52 13.66 16.54
N VAL A 245 7.97 13.76 15.33
CA VAL A 245 6.81 13.00 14.86
C VAL A 245 7.23 11.89 13.92
N SER A 246 8.18 12.15 13.01
CA SER A 246 8.79 11.11 12.16
C SER A 246 10.26 11.43 11.88
N MET A 247 11.06 10.36 11.88
CA MET A 247 12.49 10.36 11.50
C MET A 247 12.76 9.51 10.25
N GLU A 248 11.72 9.14 9.50
CA GLU A 248 11.81 8.21 8.36
C GLU A 248 12.73 8.72 7.24
N ASP A 249 12.82 10.04 7.07
CA ASP A 249 13.74 10.65 6.13
C ASP A 249 15.07 11.03 6.79
N ASP A 250 16.16 10.49 6.26
CA ASP A 250 17.54 10.73 6.70
C ASP A 250 17.97 12.21 6.71
N THR A 251 17.31 13.07 5.95
CA THR A 251 17.70 14.48 5.76
C THR A 251 16.74 15.48 6.38
N TRP A 252 15.44 15.20 6.40
CA TRP A 252 14.41 16.15 6.82
C TRP A 252 13.38 15.46 7.70
N TRP A 253 13.49 15.64 9.02
CA TRP A 253 12.55 15.08 9.99
C TRP A 253 11.25 15.88 10.07
N GLN A 254 10.20 15.22 10.54
CA GLN A 254 8.92 15.86 10.83
C GLN A 254 8.81 16.14 12.32
N ALA A 255 8.63 17.41 12.67
CA ALA A 255 8.51 17.85 14.04
C ALA A 255 7.47 18.96 14.18
N ARG A 256 7.09 19.23 15.43
CA ARG A 256 6.21 20.35 15.79
C ARG A 256 6.63 20.96 17.11
N HIS A 257 6.29 22.24 17.29
CA HIS A 257 6.50 22.94 18.57
C HIS A 257 5.62 22.35 19.66
N LEU A 258 6.17 22.26 20.87
CA LEU A 258 5.43 21.81 22.04
C LEU A 258 4.34 22.85 22.38
N GLY A 259 3.06 22.46 22.23
CA GLY A 259 1.91 23.33 22.50
C GLY A 259 1.34 24.05 21.28
N ASP A 260 1.84 23.77 20.07
CA ASP A 260 1.20 24.28 18.84
C ASP A 260 -0.19 23.65 18.67
N SER A 261 -1.20 24.49 18.43
CA SER A 261 -2.60 24.08 18.25
C SER A 261 -2.82 23.40 16.90
N LYS A 262 -1.86 23.49 15.97
CA LYS A 262 -1.91 22.79 14.69
C LYS A 262 -1.39 21.37 14.88
N ASP A 263 -2.26 20.39 14.70
CA ASP A 263 -1.94 18.95 14.71
C ASP A 263 -0.97 18.52 13.59
N ARG A 264 -0.58 19.43 12.70
CA ARG A 264 0.25 19.17 11.52
C ARG A 264 1.72 19.31 11.85
N ALA A 265 2.50 18.27 11.55
CA ALA A 265 3.96 18.34 11.60
C ALA A 265 4.53 19.15 10.43
N GLY A 266 5.70 19.75 10.63
CA GLY A 266 6.47 20.39 9.58
C GLY A 266 7.93 19.96 9.58
N LEU A 267 8.66 20.40 8.56
CA LEU A 267 10.01 19.91 8.25
C LEU A 267 11.07 20.64 9.05
N ILE A 268 11.98 19.86 9.65
CA ILE A 268 13.21 20.34 10.28
C ILE A 268 14.42 19.57 9.74
N PRO A 269 15.62 20.18 9.72
CA PRO A 269 16.84 19.47 9.33
C PRO A 269 17.09 18.29 10.28
N SER A 270 17.39 17.11 9.72
CA SER A 270 17.78 15.95 10.52
C SER A 270 19.17 16.15 11.17
N GLN A 271 19.46 15.33 12.17
CA GLN A 271 20.81 15.26 12.74
C GLN A 271 21.87 14.96 11.67
N GLN A 272 21.62 14.00 10.79
CA GLN A 272 22.57 13.59 9.75
C GLN A 272 22.78 14.71 8.71
N LEU A 273 21.74 15.43 8.29
CA LEU A 273 21.87 16.57 7.39
C LEU A 273 22.72 17.67 8.03
N HIS A 274 22.48 17.95 9.31
CA HIS A 274 23.27 18.92 10.05
C HIS A 274 24.74 18.50 10.18
N GLU A 275 25.01 17.24 10.55
CA GLU A 275 26.37 16.69 10.63
C GLU A 275 27.12 16.77 9.30
N ARG A 276 26.45 16.47 8.18
CA ARG A 276 27.01 16.63 6.82
C ARG A 276 27.38 18.08 6.52
N ARG A 277 26.52 19.05 6.86
CA ARG A 277 26.80 20.49 6.67
C ARG A 277 28.01 20.93 7.49
N VAL A 278 28.06 20.54 8.76
CA VAL A 278 29.19 20.84 9.65
C VAL A 278 30.48 20.21 9.13
N ALA A 279 30.44 18.96 8.65
CA ALA A 279 31.61 18.28 8.10
C ALA A 279 32.17 18.99 6.85
N LEU A 280 31.32 19.49 5.97
CA LEU A 280 31.72 20.24 4.77
C LEU A 280 32.31 21.62 5.08
N GLN A 281 31.91 22.24 6.19
CA GLN A 281 32.44 23.53 6.65
C GLN A 281 33.76 23.38 7.42
N ARG A 282 34.13 22.17 7.85
CA ARG A 282 35.41 21.94 8.53
C ARG A 282 36.58 22.10 7.53
N PRO A 283 37.63 22.87 7.87
CA PRO A 283 38.79 23.00 7.00
C PRO A 283 39.43 21.63 6.75
N LYS A 284 39.78 21.34 5.47
CA LYS A 284 40.48 20.11 5.04
C LYS A 284 41.77 19.81 5.82
N ALA A 285 42.32 20.80 6.54
CA ALA A 285 43.52 20.66 7.37
C ALA A 285 43.36 19.72 8.59
N LEU A 286 42.13 19.44 9.05
CA LEU A 286 41.87 18.50 10.15
C LEU A 286 41.86 17.03 9.71
N PHE A 287 41.66 16.77 8.41
CA PHE A 287 41.75 15.44 7.82
C PHE A 287 43.12 15.28 7.15
N LYS A 288 44.21 15.35 7.92
CA LYS A 288 45.47 14.75 7.48
C LYS A 288 45.40 13.26 7.82
N PRO A 289 45.39 12.34 6.83
CA PRO A 289 45.67 10.95 7.13
C PRO A 289 47.03 10.90 7.84
N ARG A 290 47.12 10.20 8.97
CA ARG A 290 48.42 9.97 9.61
C ARG A 290 49.36 9.38 8.54
N PRO A 291 50.56 9.94 8.33
CA PRO A 291 51.52 9.29 7.46
C PRO A 291 51.81 7.91 8.06
N VAL A 292 51.43 6.87 7.34
CA VAL A 292 51.82 5.49 7.66
C VAL A 292 53.33 5.45 7.49
N LYS A 293 54.07 5.23 8.59
CA LYS A 293 55.51 4.96 8.50
C LYS A 293 55.69 3.71 7.63
N PRO A 294 56.53 3.76 6.58
CA PRO A 294 56.84 2.55 5.84
C PRO A 294 57.54 1.54 6.77
N PRO A 295 57.30 0.23 6.59
CA PRO A 295 58.00 -0.80 7.35
C PRO A 295 59.51 -0.66 7.11
N GLY A 296 60.28 -0.68 8.20
CA GLY A 296 61.72 -0.57 8.15
C GLY A 296 62.34 -1.72 7.37
N ASP A 297 63.31 -1.38 6.52
CA ASP A 297 64.28 -2.32 5.97
C ASP A 297 65.03 -2.99 7.13
N GLU A 298 64.80 -4.28 7.34
CA GLU A 298 65.76 -5.14 8.02
C GLU A 298 66.77 -5.68 7.01
N SER A 299 68.04 -5.67 7.44
CA SER A 299 69.23 -6.30 6.84
C SER A 299 69.90 -5.46 5.73
N THR A 300 71.14 -5.00 5.83
CA THR A 300 72.35 -5.62 6.39
C THR A 300 73.42 -4.53 6.61
N PHE A 301 74.05 -4.45 7.78
CA PHE A 301 75.43 -3.95 7.88
C PHE A 301 76.27 -4.90 8.73
N VAL A 302 77.35 -5.33 8.11
CA VAL A 302 78.31 -6.34 8.52
C VAL A 302 79.17 -5.82 9.69
N ASN A 303 79.40 -6.70 10.66
CA ASN A 303 80.35 -6.55 11.76
C ASN A 303 81.72 -6.00 11.30
N LYS A 304 82.21 -4.96 11.98
CA LYS A 304 83.66 -4.75 12.19
C LYS A 304 83.89 -4.35 13.64
N ILE A 305 84.27 -5.33 14.44
CA ILE A 305 84.94 -5.16 15.72
C ILE A 305 86.42 -4.93 15.38
N ASN A 306 86.95 -3.76 15.73
CA ASN A 306 88.39 -3.54 15.77
C ASN A 306 88.93 -4.09 17.10
N HIS A 307 89.97 -4.90 17.04
CA HIS A 307 90.86 -5.15 18.17
C HIS A 307 92.22 -4.52 17.85
N THR A 308 92.68 -3.69 18.79
CA THR A 308 93.98 -2.99 18.93
C THR A 308 94.29 -1.87 17.95
#